data_AF-A0A4Q1DCT7-F1
#
_entry.id   AF-A0A4Q1DCT7-F1
#
_cell.length_a   1.000
_cell.length_b   1.000
_cell.length_c   1.000
_cell.angle_alpha   90.00
_cell.angle_beta   90.00
_cell.angle_gamma   90.00
#
_symmetry.space_group_name_H-M   'P 1'
#
loop_
_entity.id
_entity.type
_entity.pdbx_description
1 polymer ?
#
loop_
_entity_poly.entity_id
_entity_poly.type
_entity_poly.pdbx_seq_one_letter_code
_entity_poly.pdbx_strand_id
1 'polypeptide(L)'
;MNKYARVLTVACMILGVAVFAACSSSKGNAGASRSAYTGNWTLNNISFDGISSSTKFKATVFDDVAYSCLQGSSWSLPNNGQGSYTVNSSGSECAPGLRQIYWSLQKDGSQQYFQFKRLDGDVKAKNVTTGYRMEVTSIGDNSMQLRSPINFEGRTIYIIYDFSR
;
A
#
# COMPACT_ATOMS: atom_id res chain seq x y z
N MET A 1 61.66 10.53 39.85
CA MET A 1 61.77 11.55 38.78
C MET A 1 60.43 11.62 38.07
N ASN A 2 59.56 12.54 38.50
CA ASN A 2 58.25 12.81 37.90
C ASN A 2 58.43 13.56 36.57
N LYS A 3 57.71 13.16 35.52
CA LYS A 3 57.59 13.94 34.29
C LYS A 3 56.11 14.25 34.02
N TYR A 4 55.74 15.49 34.31
CA TYR A 4 54.76 16.36 33.61
C TYR A 4 53.54 15.62 33.02
N ALA A 5 52.36 15.56 33.65
CA ALA A 5 51.48 16.64 34.08
C ALA A 5 51.33 17.79 33.07
N ARG A 6 50.26 17.68 32.27
CA ARG A 6 49.27 18.71 31.90
C ARG A 6 49.49 19.55 30.62
N VAL A 7 48.40 19.54 29.81
CA VAL A 7 47.92 20.52 28.80
C VAL A 7 48.73 20.55 27.49
N LEU A 8 48.18 20.56 26.27
CA LEU A 8 47.04 21.32 25.76
C LEU A 8 46.56 20.74 24.40
N THR A 9 45.24 20.53 24.31
CA THR A 9 44.33 20.42 23.17
C THR A 9 44.88 20.67 21.75
N VAL A 10 44.77 19.69 20.84
CA VAL A 10 44.38 19.92 19.44
C VAL A 10 43.48 18.77 18.98
N ALA A 11 42.19 19.06 18.89
CA ALA A 11 41.20 18.29 18.17
C ALA A 11 41.39 18.47 16.66
N CYS A 12 41.30 17.41 15.86
CA CYS A 12 40.80 17.54 14.48
C CYS A 12 40.40 16.20 13.86
N MET A 13 39.12 16.15 13.47
CA MET A 13 38.50 15.40 12.37
C MET A 13 38.50 13.87 12.41
N ILE A 14 37.48 13.37 13.13
CA ILE A 14 36.72 12.18 12.74
C ILE A 14 36.15 12.43 11.34
N LEU A 15 36.62 11.68 10.34
CA LEU A 15 36.06 11.66 8.99
C LEU A 15 34.74 10.89 9.03
N GLY A 16 33.68 11.55 9.49
CA GLY A 16 32.31 11.04 9.43
C GLY A 16 31.85 10.97 7.98
N VAL A 17 31.86 9.78 7.40
CA VAL A 17 31.19 9.51 6.12
C VAL A 17 29.70 9.69 6.35
N ALA A 18 29.18 10.86 6.00
CA ALA A 18 27.76 11.11 5.91
C ALA A 18 27.20 10.25 4.78
N VAL A 19 26.63 9.10 5.12
CA VAL A 19 25.80 8.33 4.21
C VAL A 19 24.51 9.13 4.06
N PHE A 20 24.48 10.03 3.08
CA PHE A 20 23.22 10.58 2.59
C PHE A 20 22.50 9.43 1.90
N ALA A 21 21.75 8.65 2.69
CA ALA A 21 20.66 7.85 2.17
C ALA A 21 19.67 8.86 1.58
N ALA A 22 19.80 9.13 0.29
CA ALA A 22 18.77 9.79 -0.48
C ALA A 22 17.55 8.87 -0.45
N CYS A 23 16.68 9.07 0.54
CA CYS A 23 15.32 8.58 0.46
C CYS A 23 14.69 9.44 -0.65
N SER A 24 14.71 8.91 -1.88
CA SER A 24 13.97 9.49 -2.99
C SER A 24 12.52 9.58 -2.54
N SER A 25 12.09 10.78 -2.19
CA SER A 25 10.68 11.11 -2.06
C SER A 25 10.15 11.00 -3.48
N SER A 26 9.75 9.78 -3.85
CA SER A 26 9.07 9.51 -5.10
C SER A 26 7.85 10.42 -5.12
N LYS A 27 7.93 11.48 -5.92
CA LYS A 27 6.77 12.30 -6.25
C LYS A 27 5.76 11.32 -6.82
N GLY A 28 4.75 10.98 -6.03
CA GLY A 28 3.73 10.02 -6.41
C GLY A 28 3.12 10.48 -7.72
N ASN A 29 3.31 9.69 -8.79
CA ASN A 29 2.67 9.95 -10.08
C ASN A 29 1.17 9.66 -9.93
N ALA A 30 0.43 10.54 -9.28
CA ALA A 30 -1.04 10.52 -9.16
C ALA A 30 -1.76 10.74 -10.51
N GLY A 31 -1.06 10.57 -11.64
CA GLY A 31 -1.60 10.58 -12.99
C GLY A 31 -1.00 9.52 -13.91
N ALA A 32 -0.31 8.51 -13.38
CA ALA A 32 0.38 7.49 -14.16
C ALA A 32 -0.58 6.70 -15.07
N SER A 33 -0.07 6.31 -16.24
CA SER A 33 -0.78 5.46 -17.19
C SER A 33 -1.09 4.07 -16.63
N ARG A 34 -2.06 3.41 -17.24
CA ARG A 34 -2.47 2.03 -16.90
C ARG A 34 -1.32 1.02 -16.93
N SER A 35 -0.33 1.23 -17.80
CA SER A 35 0.86 0.39 -17.90
C SER A 35 1.68 0.37 -16.61
N ALA A 36 1.70 1.46 -15.83
CA ALA A 36 2.42 1.50 -14.56
C ALA A 36 1.84 0.51 -13.53
N TYR A 37 0.53 0.28 -13.56
CA TYR A 37 -0.19 -0.63 -12.67
C TYR A 37 -0.22 -2.07 -13.19
N THR A 38 0.03 -2.25 -14.49
CA THR A 38 -0.07 -3.58 -15.11
C THR A 38 1.01 -4.49 -14.59
N GLY A 39 0.66 -5.70 -14.16
CA GLY A 39 1.61 -6.69 -13.66
C GLY A 39 1.07 -7.52 -12.52
N ASN A 40 1.95 -8.29 -11.90
CA ASN A 40 1.66 -9.06 -10.70
C ASN A 40 2.23 -8.32 -9.50
N TRP A 41 1.42 -8.11 -8.47
CA TRP A 41 1.77 -7.37 -7.27
C TRP A 41 1.55 -8.22 -6.03
N THR A 42 2.34 -7.99 -5.00
CA THR A 42 2.14 -8.55 -3.66
C THR A 42 1.82 -7.41 -2.70
N LEU A 43 0.72 -7.55 -1.94
CA LEU A 43 0.40 -6.62 -0.86
C LEU A 43 1.25 -6.98 0.36
N ASN A 44 2.35 -6.29 0.56
CA ASN A 44 3.33 -6.64 1.59
C ASN A 44 2.89 -6.21 2.98
N ASN A 45 2.27 -5.04 3.08
CA ASN A 45 1.97 -4.41 4.34
C ASN A 45 0.64 -3.66 4.29
N ILE A 46 -0.05 -3.66 5.43
CA ILE A 46 -1.23 -2.83 5.67
C ILE A 46 -0.99 -2.04 6.94
N SER A 47 -1.14 -0.73 6.85
CA SER A 47 -0.98 0.19 7.97
C SER A 47 -2.14 1.18 8.06
N PHE A 48 -2.13 2.00 9.10
CA PHE A 48 -3.20 2.96 9.36
C PHE A 48 -2.62 4.35 9.59
N ASP A 49 -3.31 5.35 9.06
CA ASP A 49 -3.06 6.76 9.32
C ASP A 49 -4.27 7.38 10.04
N GLY A 50 -4.02 8.24 11.01
CA GLY A 50 -5.04 8.86 11.86
C GLY A 50 -5.37 8.12 13.16
N ILE A 51 -4.69 7.02 13.48
CA ILE A 51 -4.80 6.30 14.77
C ILE A 51 -3.43 5.91 15.34
N SER A 52 -3.35 5.71 16.65
CA SER A 52 -2.15 5.16 17.30
C SER A 52 -1.92 3.71 16.87
N SER A 53 -0.66 3.31 16.70
CA SER A 53 -0.26 1.93 16.36
C SER A 53 -0.69 0.88 17.39
N SER A 54 -0.98 1.29 18.63
CA SER A 54 -1.51 0.43 19.69
C SER A 54 -3.03 0.20 19.63
N THR A 55 -3.74 0.91 18.75
CA THR A 55 -5.20 0.83 18.64
C THR A 55 -5.59 -0.50 17.99
N LYS A 56 -6.35 -1.32 18.72
CA LYS A 56 -6.92 -2.55 18.15
C LYS A 56 -8.03 -2.18 17.19
N PHE A 57 -7.73 -2.25 15.91
CA PHE A 57 -8.68 -1.97 14.84
C PHE A 57 -9.07 -3.28 14.14
N LYS A 58 -10.37 -3.47 13.90
CA LYS A 58 -10.89 -4.57 13.08
C LYS A 58 -11.76 -3.96 12.00
N ALA A 59 -11.44 -4.27 10.75
CA ALA A 59 -12.30 -3.93 9.62
C ALA A 59 -12.33 -5.07 8.63
N THR A 60 -13.53 -5.32 8.12
CA THR A 60 -13.73 -6.05 6.88
C THR A 60 -13.48 -5.10 5.72
N VAL A 61 -12.72 -5.56 4.74
CA VAL A 61 -12.43 -4.80 3.53
C VAL A 61 -12.94 -5.56 2.32
N PHE A 62 -13.42 -4.79 1.33
CA PHE A 62 -13.95 -5.31 0.07
C PHE A 62 -15.10 -6.31 0.20
N ASP A 63 -15.87 -6.18 1.30
CA ASP A 63 -16.95 -7.09 1.71
C ASP A 63 -16.54 -8.57 1.55
N ASP A 64 -15.28 -8.87 1.86
CA ASP A 64 -14.65 -10.19 1.64
C ASP A 64 -14.10 -10.75 2.95
N VAL A 65 -13.02 -10.14 3.44
CA VAL A 65 -12.24 -10.64 4.57
C VAL A 65 -11.80 -9.50 5.48
N ALA A 66 -11.36 -9.83 6.69
CA ALA A 66 -10.67 -8.87 7.53
C ALA A 66 -9.43 -8.32 6.81
N TYR A 67 -9.10 -7.03 7.01
CA TYR A 67 -7.94 -6.41 6.35
C TYR A 67 -6.65 -7.22 6.56
N SER A 68 -6.47 -7.81 7.74
CA SER A 68 -5.30 -8.64 8.07
C SER A 68 -5.13 -9.86 7.17
N CYS A 69 -6.22 -10.36 6.58
CA CYS A 69 -6.17 -11.49 5.65
C CYS A 69 -5.60 -11.11 4.28
N LEU A 70 -5.66 -9.83 3.90
CA LEU A 70 -5.11 -9.35 2.64
C LEU A 70 -3.60 -9.12 2.68
N GLN A 71 -2.98 -9.00 3.87
CA GLN A 71 -1.54 -8.90 3.96
C GLN A 71 -0.90 -10.20 3.45
N GLY A 72 0.05 -10.08 2.52
CA GLY A 72 0.64 -11.20 1.77
C GLY A 72 -0.21 -11.69 0.59
N SER A 73 -1.31 -11.03 0.24
CA SER A 73 -2.11 -11.38 -0.95
C SER A 73 -1.37 -11.08 -2.26
N SER A 74 -1.68 -11.87 -3.29
CA SER A 74 -1.11 -11.72 -4.64
C SER A 74 -2.17 -11.18 -5.59
N TRP A 75 -1.81 -10.19 -6.41
CA TRP A 75 -2.71 -9.47 -7.30
C TRP A 75 -2.20 -9.58 -8.73
N SER A 76 -3.06 -9.90 -9.69
CA SER A 76 -2.75 -9.88 -11.11
C SER A 76 -3.60 -8.82 -11.79
N LEU A 77 -2.94 -7.81 -12.35
CA LEU A 77 -3.56 -6.63 -12.96
C LEU A 77 -3.19 -6.55 -14.44
N PRO A 78 -3.85 -7.31 -15.34
CA PRO A 78 -3.58 -7.22 -16.76
C PRO A 78 -4.15 -5.94 -17.37
N ASN A 79 -3.57 -5.50 -18.48
CA ASN A 79 -3.95 -4.25 -19.13
C ASN A 79 -5.42 -4.22 -19.63
N ASN A 80 -6.05 -5.38 -19.86
CA ASN A 80 -7.47 -5.45 -20.27
C ASN A 80 -8.47 -5.24 -19.11
N GLY A 81 -8.00 -5.16 -17.86
CA GLY A 81 -8.83 -4.96 -16.68
C GLY A 81 -9.40 -6.22 -16.04
N GLN A 82 -9.36 -7.38 -16.70
CA GLN A 82 -9.81 -8.66 -16.14
C GLN A 82 -8.72 -9.23 -15.24
N GLY A 83 -8.64 -8.73 -14.01
CA GLY A 83 -7.61 -9.11 -13.05
C GLY A 83 -8.13 -10.04 -11.97
N SER A 84 -7.28 -10.26 -10.97
CA SER A 84 -7.64 -11.03 -9.78
C SER A 84 -6.80 -10.65 -8.58
N TYR A 85 -7.27 -11.00 -7.39
CA TYR A 85 -6.41 -11.12 -6.22
C TYR A 85 -6.62 -12.46 -5.52
N THR A 86 -5.59 -12.96 -4.87
CA THR A 86 -5.59 -14.21 -4.13
C THR A 86 -5.28 -13.93 -2.67
N VAL A 87 -6.24 -14.25 -1.80
CA VAL A 87 -6.03 -14.26 -0.35
C VAL A 87 -5.22 -15.50 -0.01
N ASN A 88 -4.01 -15.31 0.49
CA ASN A 88 -3.07 -16.41 0.79
C ASN A 88 -3.12 -16.83 2.27
N SER A 89 -3.65 -15.98 3.15
CA SER A 89 -3.73 -16.26 4.59
C SER A 89 -4.75 -17.36 4.89
N SER A 90 -4.32 -18.35 5.68
CA SER A 90 -5.14 -19.46 6.18
C SER A 90 -5.56 -19.31 7.65
N GLY A 91 -5.46 -18.09 8.20
CA GLY A 91 -5.95 -17.80 9.55
C GLY A 91 -7.45 -18.12 9.70
N SER A 92 -7.91 -18.40 10.92
CA SER A 92 -9.30 -18.84 11.18
C SER A 92 -10.38 -17.89 10.66
N GLU A 93 -10.08 -16.59 10.60
CA GLU A 93 -10.99 -15.54 10.13
C GLU A 93 -10.81 -15.21 8.63
N CYS A 94 -9.93 -15.94 7.93
CA CYS A 94 -9.58 -15.70 6.54
C CYS A 94 -10.19 -16.79 5.66
N ALA A 95 -10.77 -16.37 4.54
CA ALA A 95 -11.19 -17.27 3.47
C ALA A 95 -10.12 -17.25 2.37
N PRO A 96 -9.13 -18.16 2.34
CA PRO A 96 -8.13 -18.17 1.27
C PRO A 96 -8.76 -18.45 -0.10
N GLY A 97 -8.08 -18.04 -1.17
CA GLY A 97 -8.49 -18.34 -2.55
C GLY A 97 -8.53 -17.14 -3.49
N LEU A 98 -8.95 -17.41 -4.72
CA LEU A 98 -8.93 -16.46 -5.84
C LEU A 98 -10.23 -15.64 -5.92
N ARG A 99 -10.09 -14.33 -6.15
CA ARG A 99 -11.20 -13.41 -6.44
C ARG A 99 -10.97 -12.78 -7.79
N GLN A 100 -11.91 -12.98 -8.70
CA GLN A 100 -11.90 -12.33 -10.01
C GLN A 100 -12.36 -10.88 -9.85
N ILE A 101 -11.68 -9.96 -10.53
CA ILE A 101 -12.00 -8.54 -10.49
C ILE A 101 -11.98 -7.92 -11.88
N TYR A 102 -12.76 -6.86 -12.06
CA TYR A 102 -12.56 -5.92 -13.15
C TYR A 102 -12.00 -4.60 -12.61
N TRP A 103 -10.74 -4.30 -12.91
CA TRP A 103 -10.04 -3.12 -12.39
C TRP A 103 -9.89 -2.01 -13.42
N SER A 104 -9.95 -0.77 -12.95
CA SER A 104 -9.83 0.45 -13.75
C SER A 104 -9.15 1.55 -12.95
N LEU A 105 -8.72 2.59 -13.67
CA LEU A 105 -8.25 3.83 -13.07
C LEU A 105 -9.28 4.90 -13.35
N GLN A 106 -9.54 5.75 -12.36
CA GLN A 106 -10.38 6.94 -12.51
C GLN A 106 -9.60 8.15 -11.99
N LYS A 107 -9.81 9.30 -12.63
CA LYS A 107 -9.31 10.58 -12.14
C LYS A 107 -10.49 11.43 -11.65
N ASP A 108 -10.28 12.13 -10.54
CA ASP A 108 -11.15 13.20 -10.07
C ASP A 108 -10.25 14.39 -9.72
N GLY A 109 -10.30 15.43 -10.54
CA GLY A 109 -9.31 16.52 -10.53
C GLY A 109 -7.87 15.99 -10.70
N SER A 110 -7.01 16.31 -9.74
CA SER A 110 -5.62 15.84 -9.70
C SER A 110 -5.43 14.48 -9.03
N GLN A 111 -6.46 13.95 -8.37
CA GLN A 111 -6.38 12.67 -7.65
C GLN A 111 -6.71 11.51 -8.58
N GLN A 112 -5.83 10.52 -8.62
CA GLN A 112 -6.09 9.25 -9.29
C GLN A 112 -6.54 8.20 -8.29
N TYR A 113 -7.48 7.37 -8.74
CA TYR A 113 -8.06 6.31 -7.96
C TYR A 113 -7.86 4.99 -8.69
N PHE A 114 -7.41 3.99 -7.95
CA PHE A 114 -7.51 2.60 -8.35
C PHE A 114 -8.89 2.09 -7.89
N GLN A 115 -9.64 1.49 -8.80
CA GLN A 115 -10.95 0.95 -8.45
C GLN A 115 -11.19 -0.39 -9.12
N PHE A 116 -11.94 -1.26 -8.45
CA PHE A 116 -12.30 -2.54 -9.02
C PHE A 116 -13.70 -2.98 -8.60
N LYS A 117 -14.28 -3.86 -9.40
CA LYS A 117 -15.49 -4.60 -9.09
C LYS A 117 -15.12 -6.06 -8.90
N ARG A 118 -15.68 -6.73 -7.89
CA ARG A 118 -15.58 -8.18 -7.78
C ARG A 118 -16.52 -8.84 -8.78
N LEU A 119 -16.04 -9.91 -9.41
CA LEU A 119 -16.79 -10.74 -10.34
C LEU A 119 -17.03 -12.07 -9.64
N ASP A 120 -18.02 -12.09 -8.76
CA ASP A 120 -18.40 -13.32 -8.05
C ASP A 120 -19.28 -14.19 -8.98
N GLY A 121 -18.86 -15.43 -9.22
CA GLY A 121 -19.49 -16.31 -10.21
C GLY A 121 -19.32 -15.84 -11.66
N ASP A 122 -20.24 -16.24 -12.55
CA ASP A 122 -20.18 -15.92 -14.00
C ASP A 122 -20.77 -14.53 -14.36
N VAL A 123 -20.75 -13.59 -13.42
CA VAL A 123 -21.35 -12.25 -13.62
C VAL A 123 -20.41 -11.34 -14.43
N LYS A 124 -20.92 -10.79 -15.53
CA LYS A 124 -20.18 -9.80 -16.33
C LYS A 124 -20.04 -8.48 -15.58
N ALA A 125 -18.86 -7.85 -15.66
CA ALA A 125 -18.54 -6.58 -14.97
C ALA A 125 -19.55 -5.43 -15.18
N LYS A 126 -20.19 -5.37 -16.35
CA LYS A 126 -21.22 -4.36 -16.67
C LYS A 126 -22.51 -4.51 -15.83
N ASN A 127 -22.75 -5.70 -15.29
CA ASN A 127 -23.91 -6.02 -14.47
C ASN A 127 -23.61 -5.87 -12.97
N VAL A 128 -22.35 -5.65 -12.58
CA VAL A 128 -21.96 -5.43 -11.19
C VAL A 128 -22.11 -3.95 -10.85
N THR A 129 -22.93 -3.63 -9.86
CA THR A 129 -23.28 -2.26 -9.46
C THR A 129 -22.45 -1.74 -8.28
N THR A 130 -21.82 -2.64 -7.52
CA THR A 130 -20.93 -2.32 -6.40
C THR A 130 -19.46 -2.39 -6.81
N GLY A 131 -18.61 -1.63 -6.13
CA GLY A 131 -17.19 -1.61 -6.41
C GLY A 131 -16.43 -0.88 -5.32
N TYR A 132 -15.12 -1.07 -5.33
CA TYR A 132 -14.21 -0.52 -4.34
C TYR A 132 -13.29 0.47 -4.99
N ARG A 133 -13.02 1.57 -4.29
CA ARG A 133 -12.18 2.67 -4.75
C ARG A 133 -11.15 2.98 -3.69
N MET A 134 -9.91 3.14 -4.11
CA MET A 134 -8.78 3.56 -3.30
C MET A 134 -8.10 4.73 -4.00
N GLU A 135 -7.66 5.71 -3.22
CA GLU A 135 -6.77 6.76 -3.69
C GLU A 135 -5.40 6.17 -3.98
N VAL A 136 -4.82 6.50 -5.13
CA VAL A 136 -3.42 6.22 -5.40
C VAL A 136 -2.59 7.32 -4.74
N THR A 137 -1.78 6.95 -3.75
CA THR A 137 -0.84 7.89 -3.12
C THR A 137 0.51 7.88 -3.83
N SER A 138 0.95 6.71 -4.31
CA SER A 138 2.14 6.60 -5.14
C SER A 138 2.11 5.38 -6.06
N ILE A 139 2.81 5.48 -7.19
CA ILE A 139 3.05 4.41 -8.15
C ILE A 139 4.43 4.63 -8.78
N GLY A 140 5.26 3.61 -8.74
CA GLY A 140 6.60 3.58 -9.32
C GLY A 140 6.85 2.25 -10.01
N ASP A 141 8.11 2.02 -10.42
CA ASP A 141 8.45 0.84 -11.22
C ASP A 141 8.25 -0.48 -10.47
N ASN A 142 8.47 -0.51 -9.15
CA ASN A 142 8.33 -1.74 -8.34
C ASN A 142 7.52 -1.52 -7.05
N SER A 143 6.86 -0.37 -6.91
CA SER A 143 6.09 -0.02 -5.72
C SER A 143 4.77 0.65 -6.10
N MET A 144 3.72 0.33 -5.34
CA MET A 144 2.42 0.97 -5.44
C MET A 144 1.85 1.15 -4.04
N GLN A 145 1.36 2.34 -3.74
CA GLN A 145 0.67 2.60 -2.49
C GLN A 145 -0.73 3.13 -2.76
N LEU A 146 -1.70 2.47 -2.14
CA LEU A 146 -3.11 2.81 -2.20
C LEU A 146 -3.61 3.16 -0.81
N ARG A 147 -4.64 4.00 -0.70
CA ARG A 147 -5.33 4.21 0.58
C ARG A 147 -6.85 4.28 0.44
N SER A 148 -7.56 3.84 1.47
CA SER A 148 -9.02 3.96 1.58
C SER A 148 -9.40 4.69 2.85
N PRO A 149 -10.34 5.64 2.79
CA PRO A 149 -10.88 6.27 3.98
C PRO A 149 -11.76 5.30 4.76
N ILE A 150 -11.72 5.41 6.08
CA ILE A 150 -12.59 4.70 7.01
C ILE A 150 -13.13 5.69 8.03
N ASN A 151 -14.40 5.57 8.37
CA ASN A 151 -14.94 6.24 9.54
C ASN A 151 -14.66 5.41 10.79
N PHE A 152 -13.92 5.99 11.74
CA PHE A 152 -13.64 5.40 13.04
C PHE A 152 -13.87 6.45 14.13
N GLU A 153 -14.80 6.18 15.05
CA GLU A 153 -15.16 7.10 16.14
C GLU A 153 -15.52 8.52 15.65
N GLY A 154 -16.24 8.63 14.54
CA GLY A 154 -16.65 9.92 13.97
C GLY A 154 -15.53 10.69 13.27
N ARG A 155 -14.33 10.10 13.15
CA ARG A 155 -13.19 10.67 12.42
C ARG A 155 -12.88 9.85 11.17
N THR A 156 -12.39 10.52 10.13
CA THR A 156 -11.85 9.82 8.95
C THR A 156 -10.40 9.44 9.22
N ILE A 157 -10.14 8.14 9.20
CA ILE A 157 -8.80 7.53 9.25
C ILE A 157 -8.56 6.84 7.90
N TYR A 158 -7.33 6.39 7.62
CA TYR A 158 -7.02 5.71 6.37
C TYR A 158 -6.40 4.35 6.60
N ILE A 159 -6.82 3.35 5.82
CA ILE A 159 -6.03 2.15 5.59
C ILE A 159 -5.06 2.44 4.45
N ILE A 160 -3.79 2.12 4.65
CA ILE A 160 -2.73 2.22 3.66
C ILE A 160 -2.32 0.81 3.24
N TYR A 161 -2.25 0.58 1.94
CA TYR A 161 -1.88 -0.68 1.32
C TYR A 161 -0.56 -0.50 0.55
N ASP A 162 0.49 -1.21 0.95
CA ASP A 162 1.81 -1.12 0.34
C ASP A 162 2.10 -2.37 -0.50
N PHE A 163 2.23 -2.17 -1.80
CA PHE A 163 2.49 -3.24 -2.77
C PHE A 163 3.90 -3.18 -3.35
N SER A 164 4.43 -4.34 -3.73
CA SER A 164 5.60 -4.47 -4.60
C SER A 164 5.38 -5.50 -5.70
N ARG A 165 6.19 -5.45 -6.75
CA ARG A 165 6.21 -6.47 -7.82
C ARG A 165 7.63 -6.94 -8.11
#